data_AF-A0AAU6VWK1-F1
#
_entry.id   AF-A0AAU6VWK1-F1
#
_cell.length_a   1.000
_cell.length_b   1.000
_cell.length_c   1.000
_cell.angle_alpha   90.00
_cell.angle_beta   90.00
_cell.angle_gamma   90.00
#
_symmetry.space_group_name_H-M   'P 1'
#
loop_
_entity.id
_entity.type
_entity.pdbx_description
1 polymer ?
#
loop_
_entity_poly.entity_id
_entity_poly.type
_entity_poly.pdbx_seq_one_letter_code
_entity_poly.pdbx_strand_id
1 'polypeptide(L)'
;MRSRRSFAPELLTRLRSMSVIDALRLLELYWKRDPDFQPVKNQNTERLNVAIGGGVVELLVTGPKWFDTRAEKGGGGAIDLAMHLLRLDFVSAVKRLEERL
;
A
#
# COMPACT_ATOMS: atom_id res chain seq x y z
N MET A 1 8.46 7.62 -32.76
CA MET A 1 8.04 6.76 -31.62
C MET A 1 8.67 7.30 -30.34
N ARG A 2 7.89 7.73 -29.35
CA ARG A 2 8.45 8.04 -28.02
C ARG A 2 8.90 6.71 -27.40
N SER A 3 10.18 6.59 -27.06
CA SER A 3 10.68 5.48 -26.25
C SER A 3 9.82 5.36 -24.99
N ARG A 4 9.23 4.18 -24.76
CA ARG A 4 8.58 3.85 -23.48
C ARG A 4 9.69 3.86 -22.44
N ARG A 5 9.84 4.95 -21.69
CA ARG A 5 10.75 4.99 -20.54
C ARG A 5 10.24 3.99 -19.51
N SER A 6 11.05 2.98 -19.22
CA SER A 6 10.85 2.07 -18.09
C SER A 6 11.32 2.75 -16.80
N PHE A 7 10.67 2.41 -15.69
CA PHE A 7 11.20 2.76 -14.36
C PHE A 7 12.46 1.94 -14.07
N ALA A 8 13.36 2.50 -13.26
CA ALA A 8 14.57 1.81 -12.83
C ALA A 8 14.21 0.50 -12.08
N PRO A 9 14.85 -0.64 -12.37
CA PRO A 9 14.59 -1.91 -11.67
C PRO A 9 14.74 -1.83 -10.15
N GLU A 10 15.71 -1.04 -9.68
CA GLU A 10 16.03 -0.85 -8.27
C GLU A 10 14.90 -0.11 -7.55
N LEU A 11 14.32 0.91 -8.20
CA LEU A 11 13.14 1.63 -7.71
C LEU A 11 11.96 0.66 -7.55
N LEU A 12 11.66 -0.12 -8.58
CA LEU A 12 10.54 -1.08 -8.54
C LEU A 12 10.74 -2.13 -7.46
N THR A 13 11.98 -2.60 -7.28
CA THR A 13 12.33 -3.57 -6.23
C THR A 13 12.10 -2.98 -4.85
N ARG A 14 12.57 -1.75 -4.60
CA ARG A 14 12.37 -1.03 -3.33
C ARG A 14 10.88 -0.82 -3.01
N LEU A 15 10.08 -0.40 -4.00
CA LEU A 15 8.65 -0.15 -3.79
C LEU A 15 7.86 -1.44 -3.55
N ARG A 16 8.24 -2.56 -4.18
CA ARG A 16 7.60 -3.87 -4.00
C ARG A 16 7.91 -4.52 -2.65
N SER A 17 9.08 -4.25 -2.08
CA SER A 17 9.47 -4.77 -0.76
C SER A 17 9.07 -3.86 0.40
N MET A 18 8.60 -2.64 0.11
CA MET A 18 8.21 -1.65 1.13
C MET A 18 7.09 -2.17 2.03
N SER A 19 7.25 -1.96 3.34
CA SER A 19 6.20 -2.27 4.32
C SER A 19 4.94 -1.43 4.05
N VAL A 20 3.77 -1.95 4.44
CA VAL A 20 2.51 -1.20 4.29
C VAL A 20 2.53 0.10 5.09
N ILE A 21 3.13 0.08 6.29
CA ILE A 21 3.25 1.27 7.14
C ILE A 21 4.08 2.36 6.45
N ASP A 22 5.24 2.00 5.89
CA ASP A 22 6.09 2.98 5.20
C ASP A 22 5.45 3.46 3.90
N ALA A 23 4.74 2.59 3.19
CA ALA A 23 3.96 2.98 2.02
C ALA A 23 2.86 3.98 2.37
N LEU A 24 2.11 3.77 3.46
CA LEU A 24 1.07 4.69 3.91
C LEU A 24 1.66 6.05 4.31
N ARG A 25 2.81 6.06 4.99
CA ARG A 25 3.56 7.30 5.32
C ARG A 25 3.99 8.04 4.05
N LEU A 26 4.59 7.32 3.10
CA LEU A 26 5.05 7.87 1.83
C LEU A 26 3.90 8.43 0.97
N LEU A 27 2.72 7.82 1.05
CA LEU A 27 1.51 8.30 0.39
C LEU A 27 0.84 9.46 1.14
N GLU A 28 1.32 9.81 2.33
CA GLU A 28 0.76 10.82 3.23
C GLU A 28 -0.70 10.52 3.62
N LEU A 29 -1.03 9.24 3.73
CA LEU A 29 -2.36 8.80 4.14
C LEU A 29 -2.41 8.71 5.67
N TYR A 30 -3.47 9.27 6.25
CA TYR A 30 -3.74 9.10 7.67
C TYR A 30 -4.25 7.68 7.93
N TRP A 31 -3.73 7.05 8.99
CA TRP A 31 -4.17 5.74 9.43
C TRP A 31 -4.00 5.58 10.94
N LYS A 32 -4.73 4.63 11.50
CA LYS A 32 -4.53 4.17 12.88
C LYS A 32 -4.57 2.65 12.95
N ARG A 33 -3.85 2.09 13.91
CA ARG A 33 -3.98 0.68 14.29
C ARG A 33 -5.34 0.46 14.95
N ASP A 34 -5.93 -0.70 14.72
CA ASP A 34 -7.03 -1.22 15.54
C ASP A 34 -6.44 -1.90 16.77
N PRO A 35 -6.58 -1.33 17.99
CA PRO A 35 -6.00 -1.91 19.20
C PRO A 35 -6.71 -3.18 19.66
N ASP A 36 -7.94 -3.43 19.18
CA ASP A 36 -8.75 -4.57 19.60
C ASP A 36 -8.57 -5.78 18.66
N PHE A 37 -7.82 -5.62 17.56
CA PHE A 37 -7.57 -6.70 16.63
C PHE A 37 -6.63 -7.75 17.22
N GLN A 38 -7.12 -8.99 17.32
CA GLN A 38 -6.35 -10.15 17.73
C GLN A 38 -6.06 -11.07 16.52
N PRO A 39 -4.80 -11.16 16.05
CA PRO A 39 -4.46 -12.04 14.94
C PRO A 39 -4.61 -13.53 15.33
N VAL A 40 -5.20 -14.32 14.42
CA VAL A 40 -5.41 -15.76 14.64
C VAL A 40 -4.37 -16.62 13.92
N LYS A 41 -4.10 -16.33 12.64
CA LYS A 41 -3.22 -17.17 11.79
C LYS A 41 -1.75 -16.77 11.84
N ASN A 42 -1.49 -15.47 11.88
CA ASN A 42 -0.14 -14.92 11.91
C ASN A 42 -0.09 -13.80 12.94
N GLN A 43 0.68 -14.00 14.00
CA GLN A 43 0.79 -13.07 15.12
C GLN A 43 1.42 -11.72 14.75
N ASN A 44 2.05 -11.62 13.59
CA ASN A 44 2.59 -10.38 13.04
C ASN A 44 1.57 -9.63 12.17
N THR A 45 0.34 -10.13 12.03
CA THR A 45 -0.72 -9.41 11.33
C THR A 45 -1.27 -8.31 12.21
N GLU A 46 -1.30 -7.09 11.67
CA GLU A 46 -1.98 -5.95 12.28
C GLU A 46 -3.21 -5.59 11.46
N ARG A 47 -4.22 -4.98 12.08
CA ARG A 47 -5.32 -4.33 11.37
C ARG A 47 -5.15 -2.82 11.42
N LEU A 48 -5.19 -2.19 10.25
CA LEU A 48 -5.10 -0.75 10.08
C LEU A 48 -6.41 -0.19 9.53
N ASN A 49 -6.80 0.97 10.02
CA ASN A 49 -7.91 1.78 9.51
C ASN A 49 -7.33 3.00 8.78
N VAL A 50 -7.39 2.99 7.45
CA VAL A 50 -6.81 4.04 6.58
C VAL A 50 -7.91 5.00 6.14
N ALA A 51 -7.76 6.29 6.44
CA ALA A 51 -8.70 7.32 6.03
C ALA A 51 -8.44 7.74 4.59
N ILE A 52 -9.45 7.62 3.72
CA ILE A 52 -9.34 7.95 2.31
C ILE A 52 -10.69 8.32 1.69
N GLY A 53 -10.74 9.40 0.90
CA GLY A 53 -11.93 9.79 0.14
C GLY A 53 -13.19 10.03 1.00
N GLY A 54 -13.02 10.50 2.24
CA GLY A 54 -14.13 10.69 3.19
C GLY A 54 -14.62 9.40 3.88
N GLY A 55 -13.97 8.27 3.63
CA GLY A 55 -14.26 6.97 4.26
C GLY A 55 -13.03 6.35 4.94
N VAL A 56 -13.21 5.11 5.39
CA VAL A 56 -12.16 4.30 6.02
C VAL A 56 -12.07 2.95 5.32
N VAL A 57 -10.86 2.58 4.92
CA VAL A 57 -10.51 1.24 4.42
C VAL A 57 -9.85 0.46 5.55
N GLU A 58 -10.34 -0.75 5.81
CA GLU A 58 -9.76 -1.67 6.79
C GLU A 58 -8.78 -2.61 6.07
N LEU A 59 -7.51 -2.59 6.50
CA LEU A 59 -6.46 -3.44 5.96
C LEU A 59 -5.92 -4.38 7.02
N LEU A 60 -5.85 -5.68 6.72
CA LEU A 60 -4.96 -6.59 7.43
C LEU A 60 -3.58 -6.50 6.79
N VAL A 61 -2.53 -6.30 7.58
CA VAL A 61 -1.17 -6.04 7.08
C VAL A 61 -0.16 -6.97 7.73
N THR A 62 0.81 -7.44 6.95
CA THR A 62 1.95 -8.23 7.44
C THR A 62 3.17 -7.89 6.59
N GLY A 63 4.04 -7.04 7.12
CA GLY A 63 5.17 -6.49 6.37
C GLY A 63 4.70 -5.76 5.10
N PRO A 64 5.09 -6.19 3.89
CA PRO A 64 4.64 -5.58 2.63
C PRO A 64 3.27 -6.09 2.17
N LYS A 65 2.75 -7.17 2.74
CA LYS A 65 1.47 -7.75 2.31
C LYS A 65 0.32 -7.05 3.01
N TRP A 66 -0.76 -6.82 2.26
CA TRP A 66 -1.99 -6.27 2.79
C TRP A 66 -3.22 -6.96 2.17
N PHE A 67 -4.33 -6.93 2.90
CA PHE A 67 -5.63 -7.41 2.45
C PHE A 67 -6.73 -6.46 2.93
N ASP A 68 -7.50 -5.90 2.00
CA ASP A 68 -8.71 -5.14 2.26
C ASP A 68 -9.86 -6.11 2.54
N THR A 69 -10.32 -6.12 3.79
CA THR A 69 -11.33 -7.07 4.28
C THR A 69 -12.71 -6.81 3.70
N ARG A 70 -12.99 -5.58 3.26
CA ARG A 70 -14.30 -5.19 2.71
C ARG A 70 -14.37 -5.41 1.22
N ALA A 71 -13.27 -5.14 0.51
CA ALA A 71 -13.18 -5.36 -0.93
C ALA A 71 -12.77 -6.79 -1.32
N GLU A 72 -12.34 -7.60 -0.34
CA GLU A 72 -11.78 -8.94 -0.52
C GLU A 72 -10.60 -8.97 -1.51
N LYS A 73 -9.75 -7.95 -1.45
CA LYS A 73 -8.59 -7.78 -2.34
C LYS A 73 -7.30 -7.69 -1.53
N GLY A 74 -6.27 -8.36 -2.02
CA GLY A 74 -4.93 -8.28 -1.44
C GLY A 74 -3.89 -7.86 -2.46
N GLY A 75 -2.76 -7.36 -1.95
CA GLY A 75 -1.63 -6.92 -2.76
C GLY A 75 -0.33 -6.96 -1.97
N GLY A 76 0.76 -6.54 -2.62
CA GLY A 76 2.09 -6.48 -2.01
C GLY A 76 2.83 -5.19 -2.33
N GLY A 77 3.41 -4.59 -1.30
CA GLY A 77 4.24 -3.41 -1.41
C GLY A 77 3.45 -2.14 -1.71
N ALA A 78 4.20 -1.06 -1.90
CA ALA A 78 3.64 0.29 -2.03
C ALA A 78 2.89 0.50 -3.35
N ILE A 79 3.31 -0.14 -4.44
CA ILE A 79 2.71 0.04 -5.77
C ILE A 79 1.27 -0.48 -5.77
N ASP A 80 1.08 -1.74 -5.40
CA ASP A 80 -0.25 -2.35 -5.35
C ASP A 80 -1.16 -1.58 -4.39
N LEU A 81 -0.61 -1.15 -3.24
CA LEU A 81 -1.35 -0.38 -2.24
C LEU A 81 -1.82 0.97 -2.80
N ALA A 82 -0.95 1.71 -3.49
CA ALA A 82 -1.29 2.98 -4.12
C ALA A 82 -2.33 2.79 -5.23
N MET A 83 -2.18 1.76 -6.05
CA MET A 83 -3.16 1.41 -7.08
C MET A 83 -4.53 1.11 -6.48
N HIS A 84 -4.59 0.34 -5.38
CA HIS A 84 -5.84 -0.03 -4.72
C HIS A 84 -6.50 1.14 -4.01
N LEU A 85 -5.77 1.83 -3.12
CA LEU A 85 -6.33 2.90 -2.28
C LEU A 85 -6.66 4.14 -3.11
N LEU A 86 -5.74 4.58 -3.98
CA LEU A 86 -5.89 5.82 -4.76
C LEU A 86 -6.51 5.59 -6.14
N ARG A 87 -6.87 4.34 -6.48
CA ARG A 87 -7.45 3.93 -7.78
C ARG A 87 -6.58 4.35 -8.98
N LEU A 88 -5.27 4.28 -8.81
CA LEU A 88 -4.30 4.65 -9.82
C LEU A 88 -3.97 3.45 -10.73
N ASP A 89 -3.60 3.74 -11.98
CA ASP A 89 -2.86 2.77 -12.78
C ASP A 89 -1.41 2.61 -12.27
N PHE A 90 -0.72 1.57 -12.76
CA PHE A 90 0.65 1.27 -12.36
C PHE A 90 1.62 2.45 -12.56
N VAL A 91 1.54 3.15 -13.69
CA VAL A 91 2.50 4.22 -14.01
C VAL A 91 2.28 5.41 -13.08
N SER A 92 1.02 5.77 -12.84
CA SER A 92 0.62 6.85 -11.96
C SER A 92 0.97 6.53 -10.50
N ALA A 93 0.80 5.28 -10.06
CA ALA A 93 1.20 4.82 -8.73
C ALA A 93 2.72 4.91 -8.52
N VAL A 94 3.54 4.42 -9.46
CA VAL A 94 5.00 4.47 -9.32
C VAL A 94 5.49 5.92 -9.29
N LYS A 95 4.97 6.80 -10.16
CA LYS A 95 5.33 8.23 -10.14
C LYS A 95 4.96 8.91 -8.82
N ARG A 96 3.75 8.67 -8.32
CA ARG A 96 3.27 9.24 -7.04
C ARG A 96 4.18 8.87 -5.87
N LEU A 97 4.71 7.64 -5.88
CA LEU A 97 5.64 7.13 -4.87
C LEU A 97 7.07 7.65 -5.07
N GLU A 98 7.55 7.66 -6.31
CA GLU A 98 8.89 8.16 -6.68
C GLU A 98 9.08 9.64 -6.34
N GLU A 99 8.06 10.47 -6.56
CA GLU A 99 8.08 11.91 -6.21
C GLU A 99 8.30 12.20 -4.72
N ARG A 100 8.15 11.19 -3.84
CA ARG A 100 8.17 11.35 -2.38
C ARG A 100 9.26 10.53 -1.68
N LEU A 101 10.03 9.77 -2.45
CA LEU A 101 11.09 8.87 -1.99
C LEU A 101 12.40 9.62 -1.67
#